data_AF-A0A367MCU6-F1
#
_entry.id   AF-A0A367MCU6-F1
#
_cell.length_a   1.000
_cell.length_b   1.000
_cell.length_c   1.000
_cell.angle_alpha   90.00
_cell.angle_beta   90.00
_cell.angle_gamma   90.00
#
_symmetry.space_group_name_H-M   'P 1'
#
loop_
_entity.id
_entity.type
_entity.pdbx_description
1 polymer ?
#
loop_
_entity_poly.entity_id
_entity_poly.type
_entity_poly.pdbx_seq_one_letter_code
_entity_poly.pdbx_strand_id
1 'polypeptide(L)'
;GDGTGENLNGLMTQATTYDTALSKAGDTSIDIVRRGIYQVRKQSKLSADGVVMTELDWMNIELQKDGENRYLFANLQGLVTPVLWGRPVITSDSMDEGAPASGEDPATGGEFLIANFARSSILFDRMSFLFKMGLINDQFIRNERALLVEERLGLGVRRREALVKGRFAA
;
A
#
# COMPACT_ATOMS: atom_id res chain seq x y z
N GLY A 1 -0.74 -10.27 4.07
CA GLY A 1 -1.30 -11.47 4.72
C GLY A 1 -1.79 -12.43 3.65
N ASP A 2 -1.43 -13.70 3.78
CA ASP A 2 -1.69 -14.77 2.80
C ASP A 2 -2.98 -15.57 3.08
N GLY A 3 -3.64 -15.33 4.22
CA GLY A 3 -4.84 -16.05 4.61
C GLY A 3 -4.58 -17.48 5.10
N THR A 4 -3.34 -17.84 5.42
CA THR A 4 -2.97 -19.18 5.90
C THR A 4 -2.60 -19.17 7.38
N GLY A 5 -3.07 -20.18 8.12
CA GLY A 5 -2.84 -20.27 9.57
C GLY A 5 -3.42 -19.06 10.31
N GLU A 6 -2.57 -18.36 11.05
CA GLU A 6 -2.91 -17.16 11.83
C GLU A 6 -2.91 -15.87 11.00
N ASN A 7 -2.49 -15.92 9.73
CA ASN A 7 -2.39 -14.73 8.88
C ASN A 7 -3.75 -14.34 8.32
N LEU A 8 -4.10 -13.05 8.43
CA LEU A 8 -5.27 -12.50 7.74
C LEU A 8 -5.10 -12.57 6.22
N ASN A 9 -6.19 -12.85 5.51
CA ASN A 9 -6.24 -12.74 4.06
C ASN A 9 -6.17 -11.25 3.67
N GLY A 10 -5.03 -10.80 3.16
CA GLY A 10 -4.75 -9.38 2.93
C GLY A 10 -5.58 -8.74 1.81
N LEU A 11 -5.47 -7.42 1.67
CA LEU A 11 -6.12 -6.71 0.57
C LEU A 11 -5.45 -7.03 -0.78
N MET A 12 -4.11 -7.12 -0.80
CA MET A 12 -3.34 -7.43 -2.01
C MET A 12 -3.64 -8.82 -2.59
N THR A 13 -3.91 -9.83 -1.75
CA THR A 13 -4.27 -11.17 -2.23
C THR A 13 -5.68 -11.22 -2.82
N GLN A 14 -6.57 -10.32 -2.40
CA GLN A 14 -7.97 -10.27 -2.82
C GLN A 14 -8.26 -9.23 -3.93
N ALA A 15 -7.35 -8.29 -4.14
CA ALA A 15 -7.48 -7.22 -5.13
C ALA A 15 -7.45 -7.74 -6.57
N THR A 16 -8.21 -7.08 -7.45
CA THR A 16 -8.14 -7.31 -8.89
C THR A 16 -6.84 -6.75 -9.47
N THR A 17 -6.27 -7.41 -10.47
CA THR A 17 -5.04 -6.92 -11.12
C THR A 17 -5.33 -5.72 -12.01
N TYR A 18 -4.40 -4.76 -12.04
CA TYR A 18 -4.41 -3.61 -12.92
C TYR A 18 -4.44 -4.06 -14.39
N ASP A 19 -5.33 -3.45 -15.17
CA ASP A 19 -5.51 -3.76 -16.58
C ASP A 19 -4.47 -3.00 -17.41
N THR A 20 -3.44 -3.71 -17.85
CA THR A 20 -2.35 -3.14 -18.65
C THR A 20 -2.81 -2.63 -20.02
N ALA A 21 -3.99 -3.05 -20.51
CA ALA A 21 -4.57 -2.49 -21.73
C ALA A 21 -4.99 -1.02 -21.57
N LEU A 22 -5.12 -0.53 -20.33
CA LEU A 22 -5.35 0.89 -20.07
C LEU A 22 -4.09 1.72 -20.28
N SER A 23 -2.90 1.13 -20.12
CA SER A 23 -1.63 1.85 -20.23
C SER A 23 -1.32 2.25 -21.67
N LYS A 24 -0.61 3.37 -21.84
CA LYS A 24 -0.11 3.87 -23.12
C LYS A 24 1.40 4.05 -23.06
N ALA A 25 2.04 4.06 -24.23
CA ALA A 25 3.46 4.37 -24.34
C ALA A 25 3.74 5.78 -23.80
N GLY A 26 4.75 5.90 -22.94
CA GLY A 26 5.12 7.16 -22.29
C GLY A 26 4.34 7.46 -21.00
N ASP A 27 3.47 6.55 -20.54
CA ASP A 27 2.83 6.70 -19.23
C ASP A 27 3.87 6.68 -18.11
N THR A 28 3.73 7.65 -17.21
CA THR A 28 4.51 7.77 -15.98
C THR A 28 3.80 7.09 -14.83
N SER A 29 4.45 6.90 -13.68
CA SER A 29 3.81 6.35 -12.48
C SER A 29 2.56 7.16 -12.07
N ILE A 30 2.58 8.48 -12.28
CA ILE A 30 1.43 9.38 -12.07
C ILE A 30 0.24 8.98 -12.96
N ASP A 31 0.49 8.65 -14.23
CA ASP A 31 -0.55 8.25 -15.20
C ASP A 31 -1.12 6.87 -14.86
N ILE A 32 -0.26 5.93 -14.45
CA ILE A 32 -0.67 4.59 -14.01
C ILE A 32 -1.64 4.70 -12.83
N VAL A 33 -1.34 5.54 -11.84
CA VAL A 33 -2.27 5.79 -10.72
C VAL A 33 -3.60 6.36 -11.23
N ARG A 34 -3.57 7.32 -12.16
CA ARG A 34 -4.79 7.92 -12.71
C ARG A 34 -5.69 6.89 -13.39
N ARG A 35 -5.08 5.96 -14.12
CA ARG A 35 -5.75 4.87 -14.84
C ARG A 35 -6.28 3.82 -13.88
N GLY A 36 -5.53 3.49 -12.83
CA GLY A 36 -6.00 2.60 -11.77
C GLY A 36 -7.22 3.16 -11.03
N ILE A 37 -7.25 4.48 -10.75
CA ILE A 37 -8.45 5.15 -10.21
C ILE A 37 -9.66 4.99 -11.14
N TYR A 38 -9.45 5.11 -12.45
CA TYR A 38 -10.50 4.86 -13.43
C TYR A 38 -10.96 3.40 -13.42
N GLN A 39 -10.03 2.45 -13.33
CA GLN A 39 -10.34 1.03 -13.27
C GLN A 39 -11.21 0.69 -12.06
N VAL A 40 -10.83 1.14 -10.85
CA VAL A 40 -11.67 0.99 -9.63
C VAL A 40 -13.08 1.49 -9.89
N ARG A 41 -13.23 2.68 -10.50
CA ARG A 41 -14.54 3.26 -10.82
C ARG A 41 -15.33 2.44 -11.83
N LYS A 42 -14.67 1.95 -12.88
CA LYS A 42 -15.31 1.18 -13.95
C LYS A 42 -15.86 -0.14 -13.42
N GLN A 43 -15.08 -0.84 -12.59
CA GLN A 43 -15.39 -2.16 -12.03
C GLN A 43 -16.43 -2.08 -10.90
N SER A 44 -16.18 -1.26 -9.87
CA SER A 44 -16.97 -1.24 -8.63
C SER A 44 -18.13 -0.25 -8.59
N LYS A 45 -18.19 0.68 -9.56
CA LYS A 45 -19.05 1.88 -9.54
C LYS A 45 -18.81 2.79 -8.33
N LEU A 46 -17.71 2.61 -7.59
CA LEU A 46 -17.28 3.46 -6.49
C LEU A 46 -16.09 4.31 -6.94
N SER A 47 -15.95 5.50 -6.36
CA SER A 47 -14.75 6.31 -6.59
C SER A 47 -13.64 5.81 -5.67
N ALA A 48 -12.41 5.63 -6.16
CA ALA A 48 -11.27 5.36 -5.29
C ALA A 48 -11.15 6.47 -4.22
N ASP A 49 -10.78 6.12 -3.00
CA ASP A 49 -10.62 7.07 -1.88
C ASP A 49 -9.19 7.12 -1.35
N GLY A 50 -8.31 6.23 -1.79
CA GLY A 50 -6.89 6.27 -1.45
C GLY A 50 -6.04 5.42 -2.38
N VAL A 51 -4.75 5.67 -2.32
CA VAL A 51 -3.70 4.92 -3.02
C VAL A 51 -2.65 4.51 -2.00
N VAL A 52 -2.25 3.25 -2.00
CA VAL A 52 -1.18 2.72 -1.15
C VAL A 52 0.00 2.34 -2.05
N MET A 53 1.21 2.75 -1.67
CA MET A 53 2.46 2.44 -2.36
C MET A 53 3.63 2.51 -1.38
N THR A 54 4.85 2.28 -1.85
CA THR A 54 6.07 2.42 -1.03
C THR A 54 6.47 3.89 -0.88
N GLU A 55 7.25 4.20 0.15
CA GLU A 55 7.82 5.56 0.31
C GLU A 55 8.78 5.90 -0.85
N LEU A 56 9.50 4.90 -1.36
CA LEU A 56 10.40 5.05 -2.50
C LEU A 56 9.65 5.45 -3.78
N ASP A 57 8.54 4.77 -4.10
CA ASP A 57 7.71 5.11 -5.26
C ASP A 57 7.10 6.51 -5.12
N TRP A 58 6.68 6.88 -3.90
CA TRP A 58 6.15 8.20 -3.64
C TRP A 58 7.20 9.30 -3.85
N MET A 59 8.40 9.12 -3.30
CA MET A 59 9.53 10.02 -3.53
C MET A 59 9.85 10.16 -5.03
N ASN A 60 9.86 9.06 -5.79
CA ASN A 60 10.10 9.09 -7.23
C ASN A 60 9.05 9.91 -7.99
N ILE A 61 7.78 9.85 -7.55
CA ILE A 61 6.69 10.67 -8.09
C ILE A 61 6.90 12.16 -7.73
N GLU A 62 7.30 12.48 -6.50
CA GLU A 62 7.54 13.86 -6.07
C GLU A 62 8.71 14.52 -6.81
N LEU A 63 9.77 13.75 -7.06
CA LEU A 63 10.95 14.21 -7.76
C LEU A 63 10.79 14.29 -9.29
N GLN A 64 9.62 13.90 -9.81
CA GLN A 64 9.36 13.91 -11.25
C GLN A 64 9.34 15.34 -11.80
N LYS A 65 10.09 15.55 -12.89
CA LYS A 65 10.25 16.85 -13.57
C LYS A 65 9.60 16.87 -14.94
N ASP A 66 9.24 18.06 -15.40
CA ASP A 66 8.87 18.31 -16.79
C ASP A 66 10.10 18.43 -17.71
N GLY A 67 9.84 18.61 -19.01
CA GLY A 67 10.89 18.78 -20.03
C GLY A 67 11.74 20.05 -19.84
N GLU A 68 11.33 20.98 -18.99
CA GLU A 68 12.07 22.20 -18.64
C GLU A 68 12.74 22.10 -17.25
N ASN A 69 12.88 20.90 -16.69
CA ASN A 69 13.49 20.62 -15.38
C ASN A 69 12.77 21.24 -14.17
N ARG A 70 11.48 21.59 -14.29
CA ARG A 70 10.67 22.04 -13.16
C ARG A 70 10.00 20.84 -12.51
N TYR A 71 9.93 20.82 -11.19
CA TYR A 71 9.21 19.78 -10.47
C TYR A 71 7.70 19.87 -10.75
N LEU A 72 7.09 18.72 -11.06
CA LEU A 72 5.64 18.62 -11.25
C LEU A 72 4.86 18.72 -9.93
N PHE A 73 5.46 18.23 -8.84
CA PHE A 73 4.80 18.06 -7.55
C PHE A 73 5.55 18.63 -6.34
N ALA A 74 6.62 19.41 -6.55
CA ALA A 74 7.36 19.96 -5.42
C ALA A 74 6.63 21.17 -4.81
N ASN A 75 6.16 20.99 -3.58
CA ASN A 75 5.88 22.11 -2.67
C ASN A 75 6.81 22.03 -1.46
N LEU A 76 7.99 22.63 -1.59
CA LEU A 76 9.08 22.58 -0.61
C LEU A 76 8.78 23.37 0.69
N GLN A 77 7.67 24.12 0.74
CA GLN A 77 7.42 25.11 1.80
C GLN A 77 6.37 24.70 2.82
N GLY A 78 5.85 23.46 2.79
CA GLY A 78 4.83 23.03 3.74
C GLY A 78 4.80 21.53 4.01
N LEU A 79 4.33 21.17 5.20
CA LEU A 79 3.97 19.79 5.57
C LEU A 79 2.65 19.44 4.86
N VAL A 80 2.73 19.06 3.59
CA VAL A 80 1.55 18.74 2.79
C VAL A 80 1.23 17.26 2.96
N THR A 81 -0.02 16.93 3.26
CA THR A 81 -0.49 15.53 3.23
C THR A 81 -0.30 14.97 1.82
N PRO A 82 0.34 13.80 1.63
CA PRO A 82 0.52 13.19 0.32
C PRO A 82 -0.83 13.02 -0.40
N VAL A 83 -1.01 13.70 -1.52
CA VAL A 83 -2.25 13.66 -2.31
C VAL A 83 -1.90 13.58 -3.79
N LEU A 84 -2.50 12.61 -4.49
CA LEU A 84 -2.34 12.41 -5.92
C LEU A 84 -3.72 12.28 -6.57
N TRP A 85 -3.98 13.07 -7.63
CA TRP A 85 -5.28 13.13 -8.31
C TRP A 85 -6.49 13.38 -7.38
N GLY A 86 -6.27 14.16 -6.31
CA GLY A 86 -7.29 14.44 -5.29
C GLY A 86 -7.61 13.25 -4.38
N ARG A 87 -6.73 12.24 -4.32
CA ARG A 87 -6.82 11.10 -3.40
C ARG A 87 -5.61 11.09 -2.47
N PRO A 88 -5.77 10.82 -1.17
CA PRO A 88 -4.65 10.62 -0.27
C PRO A 88 -3.77 9.46 -0.73
N VAL A 89 -2.47 9.64 -0.62
CA VAL A 89 -1.46 8.61 -0.77
C VAL A 89 -1.04 8.15 0.62
N ILE A 90 -1.07 6.84 0.84
CA ILE A 90 -0.67 6.18 2.07
C ILE A 90 0.60 5.39 1.74
N THR A 91 1.73 5.81 2.30
CA THR A 91 2.97 5.07 2.13
C THR A 91 3.08 3.95 3.16
N SER A 92 3.61 2.80 2.76
CA SER A 92 3.76 1.64 3.64
C SER A 92 4.95 0.78 3.26
N ASP A 93 5.80 0.49 4.24
CA ASP A 93 6.95 -0.42 4.14
C ASP A 93 6.52 -1.89 3.93
N SER A 94 5.22 -2.19 4.06
CA SER A 94 4.68 -3.53 3.79
C SER A 94 4.43 -3.79 2.30
N MET A 95 4.52 -2.77 1.46
CA MET A 95 4.41 -2.90 0.00
C MET A 95 5.77 -3.32 -0.58
N ASP A 96 5.75 -4.19 -1.59
CA ASP A 96 6.97 -4.63 -2.26
C ASP A 96 7.54 -3.49 -3.13
N GLU A 97 8.79 -3.09 -2.87
CA GLU A 97 9.51 -2.06 -3.63
C GLU A 97 9.94 -2.51 -5.03
N GLY A 98 9.79 -3.81 -5.35
CA GLY A 98 10.22 -4.35 -6.63
C GLY A 98 11.56 -5.05 -6.54
N ALA A 99 12.19 -5.24 -7.71
CA ALA A 99 13.49 -5.90 -7.73
C ALA A 99 14.51 -5.03 -6.98
N PRO A 100 15.25 -5.58 -6.00
CA PRO A 100 16.33 -4.84 -5.37
C PRO A 100 17.39 -4.51 -6.41
N ALA A 101 18.02 -3.36 -6.21
CA ALA A 101 19.25 -2.90 -6.83
C ALA A 101 20.42 -3.91 -6.64
N SER A 102 20.33 -5.13 -7.16
CA SER A 102 21.51 -5.93 -7.43
C SER A 102 22.20 -5.34 -8.66
N GLY A 103 22.73 -4.12 -8.50
CA GLY A 103 23.16 -3.20 -9.55
C GLY A 103 22.97 -1.74 -9.10
N GLU A 104 23.63 -0.78 -9.75
CA GLU A 104 23.61 0.66 -9.41
C GLU A 104 22.28 1.38 -9.72
N ASP A 105 21.23 0.64 -10.11
CA ASP A 105 19.95 1.21 -10.51
C ASP A 105 18.97 1.33 -9.32
N PRO A 106 18.19 2.42 -9.21
CA PRO A 106 17.18 2.58 -8.17
C PRO A 106 16.13 1.47 -8.27
N ALA A 107 15.60 1.01 -7.13
CA ALA A 107 14.55 0.00 -7.10
C ALA A 107 13.34 0.48 -7.92
N THR A 108 13.02 -0.27 -8.97
CA THR A 108 11.96 0.05 -9.93
C THR A 108 10.95 -1.10 -10.00
N GLY A 109 9.68 -0.75 -10.21
CA GLY A 109 8.59 -1.73 -10.31
C GLY A 109 7.90 -2.07 -8.99
N GLY A 110 7.82 -1.11 -8.08
CA GLY A 110 7.10 -1.22 -6.81
C GLY A 110 5.61 -1.48 -6.97
N GLU A 111 5.04 -2.16 -5.98
CA GLU A 111 3.62 -2.49 -5.92
C GLU A 111 2.76 -1.30 -5.49
N PHE A 112 1.58 -1.19 -6.08
CA PHE A 112 0.56 -0.24 -5.66
C PHE A 112 -0.80 -0.90 -5.46
N LEU A 113 -1.59 -0.33 -4.57
CA LEU A 113 -2.99 -0.67 -4.33
C LEU A 113 -3.84 0.59 -4.39
N ILE A 114 -4.80 0.62 -5.31
CA ILE A 114 -5.76 1.70 -5.46
C ILE A 114 -7.13 1.15 -5.10
N ALA A 115 -7.81 1.81 -4.16
CA ALA A 115 -9.04 1.26 -3.63
C ALA A 115 -10.07 2.31 -3.22
N ASN A 116 -11.30 1.85 -3.00
CA ASN A 116 -12.24 2.51 -2.09
C ASN A 116 -12.25 1.78 -0.75
N PHE A 117 -11.32 2.12 0.15
CA PHE A 117 -11.16 1.49 1.45
C PHE A 117 -12.42 1.60 2.32
N ALA A 118 -13.15 2.72 2.22
CA ALA A 118 -14.33 2.99 3.05
C ALA A 118 -15.49 2.01 2.80
N ARG A 119 -15.58 1.40 1.60
CA ARG A 119 -16.67 0.49 1.23
C ARG A 119 -16.21 -0.87 0.73
N SER A 120 -14.92 -1.07 0.45
CA SER A 120 -14.38 -2.36 0.00
C SER A 120 -14.22 -3.35 1.15
N SER A 121 -13.72 -2.88 2.28
CA SER A 121 -13.18 -3.71 3.36
C SER A 121 -13.52 -3.13 4.73
N ILE A 122 -13.73 -4.02 5.70
CA ILE A 122 -13.98 -3.67 7.10
C ILE A 122 -13.07 -4.55 7.95
N LEU A 123 -12.34 -3.92 8.87
CA LEU A 123 -11.61 -4.62 9.93
C LEU A 123 -12.55 -4.75 11.13
N PHE A 124 -12.79 -5.99 11.55
CA PHE A 124 -13.54 -6.32 12.75
C PHE A 124 -12.57 -6.59 13.88
N ASP A 125 -12.63 -5.76 14.92
CA ASP A 125 -11.93 -6.03 16.17
C ASP A 125 -12.82 -6.87 17.08
N ARG A 126 -12.29 -8.01 17.53
CA ARG A 126 -12.94 -8.87 18.54
C ARG A 126 -12.32 -8.74 19.93
N MET A 127 -11.07 -8.26 20.01
CA MET A 127 -10.31 -8.15 21.23
C MET A 127 -9.24 -7.08 21.01
N SER A 128 -9.43 -5.94 21.68
CA SER A 128 -8.44 -4.87 21.72
C SER A 128 -7.09 -5.38 22.21
N PHE A 129 -6.01 -4.70 21.80
CA PHE A 129 -4.66 -5.11 22.12
C PHE A 129 -4.46 -5.27 23.64
N LEU A 130 -3.90 -6.41 24.06
CA LEU A 130 -3.58 -6.68 25.45
C LEU A 130 -2.09 -6.95 25.62
N PHE A 131 -1.54 -6.40 26.70
CA PHE A 131 -0.19 -6.70 27.17
C PHE A 131 -0.24 -7.86 28.16
N LYS A 132 0.59 -8.86 27.94
CA LYS A 132 0.85 -9.96 28.85
C LYS A 132 2.33 -10.00 29.16
N MET A 133 2.67 -10.05 30.44
CA MET A 133 4.05 -10.22 30.89
C MET A 133 4.16 -11.54 31.63
N GLY A 134 5.21 -12.30 31.32
CA GLY A 134 5.39 -13.63 31.90
C GLY A 134 6.85 -14.05 31.96
N LEU A 135 7.03 -15.24 32.54
CA LEU A 135 8.25 -16.01 32.48
C LEU A 135 7.96 -17.24 31.64
N ILE A 136 8.80 -17.51 30.65
CA ILE A 136 8.73 -18.69 29.79
C ILE A 136 10.09 -19.39 29.89
N ASN A 137 10.08 -20.71 30.12
CA ASN A 137 11.28 -21.55 30.20
C ASN A 137 12.34 -21.05 31.20
N ASP A 138 13.57 -20.79 30.74
CA ASP A 138 14.73 -20.45 31.57
C ASP A 138 14.93 -18.93 31.77
N GLN A 139 13.97 -18.10 31.34
CA GLN A 139 14.03 -16.65 31.47
C GLN A 139 14.21 -16.17 32.91
N PHE A 140 13.69 -16.91 33.90
CA PHE A 140 13.91 -16.58 35.31
C PHE A 140 15.39 -16.70 35.71
N ILE A 141 16.08 -17.73 35.21
CA ILE A 141 17.50 -17.97 35.50
C ILE A 141 18.36 -16.92 34.77
N ARG A 142 17.95 -16.51 33.58
CA ARG A 142 18.63 -15.47 32.78
C ARG A 142 18.30 -14.03 33.18
N ASN A 143 17.43 -13.84 34.18
CA ASN A 143 16.94 -12.52 34.59
C ASN A 143 16.26 -11.73 33.46
N GLU A 144 15.47 -12.43 32.63
CA GLU A 144 14.70 -11.88 31.52
C GLU A 144 13.19 -11.90 31.80
N ARG A 145 12.43 -11.06 31.10
CA ARG A 145 10.96 -11.03 31.10
C ARG A 145 10.45 -11.06 29.67
N ALA A 146 9.50 -11.95 29.38
CA ALA A 146 8.80 -11.94 28.10
C ALA A 146 7.60 -11.01 28.16
N LEU A 147 7.51 -10.10 27.20
CA LEU A 147 6.32 -9.28 26.95
C LEU A 147 5.66 -9.76 25.64
N LEU A 148 4.38 -10.07 25.71
CA LEU A 148 3.54 -10.43 24.58
C LEU A 148 2.47 -9.37 24.41
N VAL A 149 2.29 -8.90 23.18
CA VAL A 149 1.17 -8.06 22.77
C VAL A 149 0.35 -8.84 21.76
N GLU A 150 -0.94 -9.02 22.04
CA GLU A 150 -1.85 -9.72 21.12
C GLU A 150 -3.13 -8.90 20.91
N GLU A 151 -3.69 -9.03 19.72
CA GLU A 151 -4.97 -8.48 19.31
C GLU A 151 -5.70 -9.55 18.48
N ARG A 152 -7.04 -9.60 18.52
CA ARG A 152 -7.80 -10.55 17.69
C ARG A 152 -8.67 -9.79 16.72
N LEU A 153 -8.28 -9.88 15.46
CA LEU A 153 -8.90 -9.16 14.35
C LEU A 153 -9.46 -10.12 13.32
N GLY A 154 -10.43 -9.65 12.53
CA GLY A 154 -10.92 -10.30 11.33
C GLY A 154 -11.08 -9.28 10.21
N LEU A 155 -10.52 -9.56 9.03
CA LEU A 155 -10.64 -8.69 7.86
C LEU A 155 -11.74 -9.21 6.92
N GLY A 156 -12.79 -8.42 6.75
CA GLY A 156 -13.88 -8.73 5.81
C GLY A 156 -13.79 -7.87 4.55
N VAL A 157 -13.59 -8.49 3.39
CA VAL A 157 -13.65 -7.82 2.07
C VAL A 157 -15.01 -8.09 1.44
N ARG A 158 -15.81 -7.04 1.26
CA ARG A 158 -17.17 -7.13 0.71
C ARG A 158 -17.23 -6.90 -0.80
N ARG A 159 -16.30 -6.09 -1.33
CA ARG A 159 -16.26 -5.69 -2.75
C ARG A 159 -14.82 -5.72 -3.24
N ARG A 160 -14.40 -6.87 -3.75
CA ARG A 160 -13.04 -7.05 -4.29
C ARG A 160 -12.76 -6.22 -5.54
N GLU A 161 -13.81 -5.94 -6.31
CA GLU A 161 -13.77 -5.12 -7.52
C GLU A 161 -13.50 -3.63 -7.22
N ALA A 162 -13.57 -3.22 -5.96
CA ALA A 162 -13.18 -1.89 -5.50
C ALA A 162 -11.70 -1.80 -5.10
N LEU A 163 -10.94 -2.88 -5.28
CA LEU A 163 -9.51 -3.00 -4.99
C LEU A 163 -8.79 -3.34 -6.30
N VAL A 164 -7.83 -2.50 -6.70
CA VAL A 164 -6.98 -2.71 -7.87
C VAL A 164 -5.53 -2.69 -7.43
N LYS A 165 -4.81 -3.79 -7.65
CA LYS A 165 -3.38 -3.90 -7.41
C LYS A 165 -2.59 -3.89 -8.72
N GLY A 166 -1.38 -3.39 -8.69
CA GLY A 166 -0.48 -3.47 -9.84
C GLY A 166 0.96 -3.23 -9.42
N ARG A 167 1.83 -3.17 -10.42
CA ARG A 167 3.24 -2.79 -10.28
C ARG A 167 3.50 -1.62 -11.20
N PHE A 168 4.33 -0.68 -10.77
CA PHE A 168 4.83 0.37 -11.65
C PHE A 168 5.71 -0.25 -12.74
N ALA A 169 5.87 0.48 -13.85
CA ALA A 169 6.86 0.09 -14.85
C ALA A 169 8.26 0.24 -14.25
N ALA A 170 9.16 -0.68 -14.61
CA ALA A 170 10.55 -0.58 -14.22
C ALA A 170 11.34 0.35 -15.15
#